data_AF-A0A8C9PWZ1-F1
#
_entry.id   AF-A0A8C9PWZ1-F1
#
_cell.length_a   1.000
_cell.length_b   1.000
_cell.length_c   1.000
_cell.angle_alpha   90.00
_cell.angle_beta   90.00
_cell.angle_gamma   90.00
#
_symmetry.space_group_name_H-M   'P 1'
#
loop_
_entity.id
_entity.type
_entity.pdbx_description
1 polymer ?
#
loop_
_entity_poly.entity_id
_entity_poly.type
_entity_poly.pdbx_seq_one_letter_code
_entity_poly.pdbx_strand_id
1 'polypeptide(L)'
;GLSVDDFRKVLMKTGLVLVVLGHVSFIIAAVLHGTVLRYVAAPRDAVALQYCVVNILSVTSAIVVITSGIAAIVLSRYLPSTPLRWTMFSSSVACALLSLICALGLLASIAVTFATQGRALLAACTFGSPELLALTPDCPFDPTRIYSSSLCLWGISLVFCVAESVFAVRCTQLAHQLLELRPWWGKSSHHMRSLPPPSL
;
A
#
# COMPACT_ATOMS: atom_id res chain seq x y z
N GLY A 1 -3.63 -13.80 29.68
CA GLY A 1 -3.78 -12.52 28.94
C GLY A 1 -2.42 -11.88 28.81
N LEU A 2 -2.11 -11.27 27.67
CA LEU A 2 -0.84 -10.56 27.45
C LEU A 2 -0.73 -9.36 28.41
N SER A 3 0.43 -9.10 29.00
CA SER A 3 0.62 -7.88 29.81
C SER A 3 0.58 -6.62 28.92
N VAL A 4 0.28 -5.47 29.52
CA VAL A 4 0.25 -4.17 28.80
C VAL A 4 1.61 -3.86 28.15
N ASP A 5 2.71 -4.24 28.80
CA ASP A 5 4.07 -4.05 28.29
C ASP A 5 4.38 -4.99 27.12
N ASP A 6 3.89 -6.22 27.15
CA ASP A 6 4.03 -7.13 26.02
C ASP A 6 3.22 -6.64 24.82
N PHE A 7 2.03 -6.09 25.05
CA PHE A 7 1.21 -5.52 23.98
C PHE A 7 1.91 -4.34 23.32
N ARG A 8 2.52 -3.45 24.12
CA ARG A 8 3.31 -2.32 23.64
C ARG A 8 4.48 -2.78 22.75
N LYS A 9 5.22 -3.79 23.19
CA LYS A 9 6.35 -4.36 22.42
C LYS A 9 5.89 -4.95 21.09
N VAL A 10 4.79 -5.72 21.11
CA VAL A 10 4.21 -6.29 19.88
C VAL A 10 3.78 -5.19 18.93
N LEU A 11 3.06 -4.17 19.41
CA LEU A 11 2.59 -3.07 18.58
C LEU A 11 3.74 -2.26 17.97
N MET A 12 4.79 -2.01 18.74
CA MET A 12 6.00 -1.33 18.25
C MET A 12 6.72 -2.15 17.17
N LYS A 13 6.89 -3.47 17.39
CA LYS A 13 7.51 -4.37 16.40
C LYS A 13 6.70 -4.43 15.12
N THR A 14 5.38 -4.58 15.22
CA THR A 14 4.49 -4.63 14.06
C THR A 14 4.47 -3.30 13.32
N GLY A 15 4.42 -2.17 14.03
CA GLY A 15 4.49 -0.84 13.43
C GLY A 15 5.80 -0.59 12.68
N LEU A 16 6.94 -1.00 13.24
CA LEU A 16 8.24 -0.91 12.57
C LEU A 16 8.28 -1.75 11.29
N VAL A 17 7.76 -2.98 11.33
CA VAL A 17 7.67 -3.85 10.16
C VAL A 17 6.81 -3.22 9.07
N LEU A 18 5.64 -2.67 9.43
CA LEU A 18 4.77 -1.98 8.47
C LEU A 18 5.44 -0.77 7.82
N VAL A 19 6.18 0.04 8.59
CA VAL A 19 6.93 1.18 8.03
C VAL A 19 7.98 0.72 7.02
N VAL A 20 8.78 -0.29 7.37
CA VAL A 20 9.81 -0.83 6.47
C VAL A 20 9.16 -1.42 5.21
N LEU A 21 8.10 -2.20 5.37
CA LEU A 21 7.38 -2.83 4.27
C LEU A 21 6.80 -1.78 3.32
N GLY A 22 6.11 -0.79 3.87
CA GLY A 22 5.53 0.31 3.10
C GLY A 22 6.58 1.16 2.38
N HIS A 23 7.77 1.37 2.96
CA HIS A 23 8.85 2.06 2.25
C HIS A 23 9.35 1.27 1.04
N VAL A 24 9.57 -0.03 1.17
CA VAL A 24 10.01 -0.87 0.07
C VAL A 24 8.94 -0.92 -1.03
N SER A 25 7.67 -1.08 -0.65
CA SER A 25 6.54 -1.02 -1.56
C SER A 25 6.43 0.33 -2.27
N PHE A 26 6.63 1.44 -1.55
CA PHE A 26 6.59 2.79 -2.13
C PHE A 26 7.69 2.99 -3.18
N ILE A 27 8.91 2.51 -2.91
CA ILE A 27 10.03 2.58 -3.86
C ILE A 27 9.70 1.78 -5.14
N ILE A 28 9.22 0.55 -4.99
CA ILE A 28 8.84 -0.30 -6.13
C ILE A 28 7.71 0.35 -6.93
N ALA A 29 6.67 0.84 -6.26
CA ALA A 29 5.55 1.52 -6.88
C ALA A 29 5.96 2.81 -7.61
N ALA A 30 6.89 3.59 -7.04
CA ALA A 30 7.42 4.79 -7.68
C ALA A 30 8.23 4.46 -8.95
N VAL A 31 9.05 3.41 -8.92
CA VAL A 31 9.75 2.91 -10.12
C VAL A 31 8.75 2.49 -11.19
N LEU A 32 7.73 1.70 -10.82
CA LEU A 32 6.67 1.27 -11.72
C LEU A 32 5.88 2.44 -12.31
N HIS A 33 5.53 3.43 -11.49
CA HIS A 33 4.85 4.64 -11.93
C HIS A 33 5.70 5.43 -12.94
N GLY A 34 7.00 5.59 -12.67
CA GLY A 34 7.95 6.23 -13.59
C GLY A 34 8.10 5.48 -14.92
N THR A 35 8.09 4.14 -14.89
CA THR A 35 8.09 3.35 -16.13
C THR A 35 6.81 3.56 -16.93
N VAL A 36 5.63 3.51 -16.30
CA VAL A 36 4.35 3.69 -17.00
C VAL A 36 4.23 5.09 -17.60
N LEU A 37 4.66 6.15 -16.91
CA LEU A 37 4.69 7.51 -17.48
C LEU A 37 5.57 7.60 -18.74
N ARG A 38 6.67 6.83 -18.80
CA ARG A 38 7.58 6.82 -19.94
C ARG A 38 7.04 6.00 -21.12
N TYR A 39 6.22 4.98 -20.88
CA TYR A 39 5.76 4.05 -21.91
C TYR A 39 4.29 4.28 -22.36
N VAL A 40 3.47 5.03 -21.60
CA VAL A 40 2.02 5.23 -21.84
C VAL A 40 1.70 6.67 -22.28
N ALA A 41 2.55 7.30 -23.09
CA ALA A 41 2.33 8.68 -23.55
C ALA A 41 1.12 8.86 -24.50
N ALA A 42 0.45 7.78 -24.93
CA ALA A 42 -0.80 7.84 -25.70
C ALA A 42 -1.85 6.86 -25.13
N PRO A 43 -2.68 7.28 -24.16
CA PRO A 43 -3.69 6.42 -23.55
C PRO A 43 -4.90 6.30 -24.49
N ARG A 44 -4.91 5.30 -25.38
CA ARG A 44 -6.09 4.96 -26.20
C ARG A 44 -6.72 3.60 -25.88
N ASP A 45 -6.08 2.80 -25.01
CA ASP A 45 -6.50 1.42 -24.72
C ASP A 45 -6.90 1.21 -23.24
N ALA A 46 -7.97 0.45 -23.01
CA ALA A 46 -8.48 0.12 -21.67
C ALA A 46 -7.44 -0.56 -20.76
N VAL A 47 -6.52 -1.32 -21.36
CA VAL A 47 -5.44 -2.03 -20.65
C VAL A 47 -4.41 -1.04 -20.07
N ALA A 48 -4.11 0.04 -20.79
CA ALA A 48 -3.21 1.09 -20.31
C ALA A 48 -3.81 1.85 -19.12
N LEU A 49 -5.13 2.10 -19.15
CA LEU A 49 -5.86 2.71 -18.04
C LEU A 49 -5.79 1.83 -16.78
N GLN A 50 -5.97 0.51 -16.94
CA GLN A 50 -5.87 -0.45 -15.84
C GLN A 50 -4.49 -0.37 -15.16
N TYR A 51 -3.40 -0.36 -15.91
CA TYR A 51 -2.05 -0.25 -15.35
C TYR A 51 -1.83 1.06 -14.59
N CYS A 52 -2.32 2.18 -15.11
CA CYS A 52 -2.27 3.47 -14.42
C CYS A 52 -3.01 3.45 -13.09
N VAL A 53 -4.25 2.94 -13.07
CA VAL A 53 -5.06 2.84 -11.85
C VAL A 53 -4.40 1.94 -10.82
N VAL A 54 -3.93 0.76 -11.21
CA VAL A 54 -3.27 -0.18 -10.29
C VAL A 54 -1.98 0.41 -9.70
N ASN A 55 -1.19 1.15 -10.49
CA ASN A 55 -0.01 1.83 -9.99
C ASN A 55 -0.34 2.95 -9.00
N ILE A 56 -1.35 3.78 -9.28
CA ILE A 56 -1.79 4.84 -8.35
C ILE A 56 -2.29 4.22 -7.04
N LEU A 57 -3.08 3.13 -7.14
CA LEU A 57 -3.54 2.39 -5.97
C LEU A 57 -2.38 1.80 -5.17
N SER A 58 -1.34 1.28 -5.84
CA SER A 58 -0.14 0.76 -5.21
C SER A 58 0.61 1.84 -4.42
N VAL A 59 0.86 3.00 -5.03
CA VAL A 59 1.50 4.14 -4.36
C VAL A 59 0.67 4.61 -3.17
N THR A 60 -0.65 4.77 -3.36
CA THR A 60 -1.56 5.18 -2.29
C THR A 60 -1.58 4.17 -1.16
N SER A 61 -1.59 2.87 -1.47
CA SER A 61 -1.52 1.77 -0.49
C SER A 61 -0.26 1.88 0.36
N ALA A 62 0.90 2.04 -0.28
CA ALA A 62 2.18 2.12 0.41
C ALA A 62 2.23 3.32 1.38
N ILE A 63 1.70 4.49 0.99
CA ILE A 63 1.61 5.67 1.87
C ILE A 63 0.70 5.38 3.07
N VAL A 64 -0.46 4.75 2.84
CA VAL A 64 -1.41 4.40 3.90
C VAL A 64 -0.80 3.36 4.85
N VAL A 65 -0.02 2.41 4.35
CA VAL A 65 0.73 1.43 5.17
C VAL A 65 1.80 2.11 6.04
N ILE A 66 2.58 3.04 5.48
CA ILE A 66 3.59 3.80 6.24
C ILE A 66 2.91 4.61 7.35
N THR A 67 1.85 5.35 7.03
CA THR A 67 1.12 6.17 8.00
C THR A 67 0.46 5.32 9.09
N SER A 68 -0.10 4.15 8.75
CA SER A 68 -0.63 3.20 9.72
C SER A 68 0.46 2.61 10.63
N GLY A 69 1.64 2.28 10.07
CA GLY A 69 2.80 1.83 10.84
C GLY A 69 3.28 2.88 11.85
N ILE A 70 3.35 4.16 11.44
CA ILE A 70 3.66 5.29 12.32
C ILE A 70 2.59 5.41 13.41
N ALA A 71 1.29 5.36 13.05
CA ALA A 71 0.20 5.42 14.01
C ALA A 71 0.29 4.29 15.06
N ALA A 72 0.67 3.07 14.65
CA ALA A 72 0.91 1.96 15.56
C ALA A 72 2.09 2.23 16.52
N ILE A 73 3.20 2.78 16.02
CA ILE A 73 4.35 3.16 16.86
C ILE A 73 3.96 4.24 17.88
N VAL A 74 3.23 5.27 17.46
CA VAL A 74 2.74 6.33 18.36
C VAL A 74 1.76 5.76 19.38
N LEU A 75 0.84 4.87 18.96
CA LEU A 75 -0.10 4.24 19.87
C LEU A 75 0.59 3.36 20.90
N SER A 76 1.71 2.73 20.54
CA SER A 76 2.52 1.98 21.51
C SER A 76 3.03 2.87 22.66
N ARG A 77 3.31 4.16 22.41
CA ARG A 77 3.69 5.11 23.47
C ARG A 77 2.48 5.66 24.22
N TYR A 78 1.40 5.97 23.50
CA TYR A 78 0.19 6.60 24.01
C TYR A 78 -1.02 5.66 24.03
N LEU A 79 -0.85 4.45 24.59
CA LEU A 79 -1.90 3.44 24.72
C LEU A 79 -3.26 3.94 25.28
N PRO A 80 -3.31 4.86 26.28
CA PRO A 80 -4.59 5.30 26.84
C PRO A 80 -5.39 6.24 25.91
N SER A 81 -4.82 6.74 24.82
CA SER A 81 -5.51 7.67 23.93
C SER A 81 -6.58 6.97 23.07
N THR A 82 -7.85 7.26 23.35
CA THR A 82 -9.00 6.76 22.58
C THR A 82 -8.97 7.15 21.10
N PRO A 83 -8.71 8.41 20.70
CA PRO A 83 -8.77 8.78 19.27
C PRO A 83 -7.73 8.01 18.45
N LEU A 84 -6.53 7.79 19.01
CA LEU A 84 -5.45 7.09 18.30
C LEU A 84 -5.75 5.60 18.09
N ARG A 85 -6.52 4.97 18.98
CA ARG A 85 -7.00 3.59 18.80
C ARG A 85 -7.96 3.49 17.62
N TRP A 86 -8.91 4.42 17.52
CA TRP A 86 -9.83 4.49 16.38
C TRP A 86 -9.11 4.80 15.08
N THR A 87 -8.14 5.73 15.10
CA THR A 87 -7.29 6.03 13.95
C THR A 87 -6.48 4.81 13.51
N MET A 88 -5.85 4.08 14.43
CA MET A 88 -5.12 2.85 14.11
C MET A 88 -6.05 1.79 13.53
N PHE A 89 -7.22 1.56 14.14
CA PHE A 89 -8.19 0.59 13.65
C PHE A 89 -8.66 0.94 12.23
N SER A 90 -9.13 2.17 12.02
CA SER A 90 -9.60 2.66 10.73
C SER A 90 -8.52 2.60 9.66
N SER A 91 -7.30 3.08 9.98
CA SER A 91 -6.18 3.02 9.03
C SER A 91 -5.74 1.60 8.71
N SER A 92 -5.77 0.67 9.68
CA SER A 92 -5.41 -0.74 9.45
C SER A 92 -6.42 -1.45 8.55
N VAL A 93 -7.72 -1.17 8.73
CA VAL A 93 -8.77 -1.66 7.83
C VAL A 93 -8.60 -1.08 6.43
N ALA A 94 -8.35 0.22 6.31
CA ALA A 94 -8.08 0.87 5.03
C ALA A 94 -6.84 0.28 4.35
N CYS A 95 -5.75 0.03 5.08
CA CYS A 95 -4.55 -0.64 4.57
C CYS A 95 -4.89 -2.02 4.00
N ALA A 96 -5.62 -2.85 4.75
CA ALA A 96 -5.94 -4.22 4.35
C ALA A 96 -6.79 -4.23 3.06
N LEU A 97 -7.81 -3.38 3.00
CA LEU A 97 -8.69 -3.27 1.82
C LEU A 97 -7.92 -2.74 0.61
N LEU A 98 -7.14 -1.67 0.77
CA LEU A 98 -6.41 -1.05 -0.33
C LEU A 98 -5.29 -1.95 -0.85
N SER A 99 -4.57 -2.64 0.03
CA SER A 99 -3.55 -3.64 -0.34
C SER A 99 -4.17 -4.83 -1.06
N LEU A 100 -5.35 -5.28 -0.63
CA LEU A 100 -6.08 -6.36 -1.30
C LEU A 100 -6.55 -5.95 -2.69
N ILE A 101 -7.14 -4.76 -2.83
CA ILE A 101 -7.56 -4.20 -4.12
C ILE A 101 -6.33 -4.07 -5.04
N CYS A 102 -5.21 -3.57 -4.52
CA CYS A 102 -3.97 -3.46 -5.28
C CYS A 102 -3.44 -4.84 -5.72
N ALA A 103 -3.44 -5.84 -4.83
CA ALA A 103 -3.02 -7.20 -5.15
C ALA A 103 -3.90 -7.83 -6.24
N LEU A 104 -5.23 -7.68 -6.15
CA LEU A 104 -6.16 -8.15 -7.19
C LEU A 104 -5.94 -7.42 -8.51
N GLY A 105 -5.70 -6.11 -8.47
CA GLY A 105 -5.38 -5.30 -9.65
C GLY A 105 -4.08 -5.73 -10.33
N LEU A 106 -3.01 -5.92 -9.55
CA LEU A 106 -1.71 -6.41 -10.04
C LEU A 106 -1.84 -7.83 -10.61
N LEU A 107 -2.58 -8.72 -9.93
CA LEU A 107 -2.83 -10.07 -10.40
C LEU A 107 -3.59 -10.07 -11.73
N ALA A 108 -4.63 -9.23 -11.86
CA ALA A 108 -5.37 -9.06 -13.10
C ALA A 108 -4.47 -8.50 -14.21
N SER A 109 -3.61 -7.52 -13.89
CA SER A 109 -2.64 -6.95 -14.84
C SER A 109 -1.62 -7.98 -15.33
N ILE A 110 -1.10 -8.82 -14.43
CA ILE A 110 -0.20 -9.94 -14.77
C ILE A 110 -0.94 -10.98 -15.63
N ALA A 111 -2.16 -11.35 -15.26
CA ALA A 111 -2.95 -12.35 -15.98
C ALA A 111 -3.30 -11.88 -17.42
N VAL A 112 -3.76 -10.64 -17.57
CA VAL A 112 -4.03 -10.04 -18.89
C VAL A 112 -2.75 -9.95 -19.73
N THR A 113 -1.62 -9.63 -19.10
CA THR A 113 -0.32 -9.60 -19.76
C THR A 113 0.08 -10.98 -20.34
N PHE A 114 -0.11 -12.05 -19.58
CA PHE A 114 0.13 -13.42 -20.08
C PHE A 114 -0.90 -13.84 -21.14
N ALA A 115 -2.19 -13.55 -20.94
CA ALA A 115 -3.25 -13.89 -21.88
C ALA A 115 -3.09 -13.20 -23.24
N THR A 116 -2.56 -11.98 -23.25
CA THR A 116 -2.26 -11.21 -24.47
C THR A 116 -0.87 -11.50 -25.05
N GLN A 117 -0.13 -12.50 -24.53
CA GLN A 117 1.25 -12.82 -24.94
C GLN A 117 2.19 -11.61 -24.88
N GLY A 118 1.96 -10.66 -23.97
CA GLY A 118 2.72 -9.42 -23.85
C GLY A 118 2.45 -8.36 -24.94
N ARG A 119 1.57 -8.61 -25.92
CA ARG A 119 1.32 -7.68 -27.04
C ARG A 119 0.86 -6.28 -26.61
N ALA A 120 0.13 -6.16 -25.50
CA ALA A 120 -0.30 -4.88 -24.95
C ALA A 120 0.84 -4.04 -24.33
N LEU A 121 1.94 -4.66 -23.90
CA LEU A 121 3.16 -3.98 -23.44
C LEU A 121 4.13 -3.70 -24.61
N LEU A 122 4.00 -4.45 -25.72
CA LEU A 122 4.80 -4.28 -26.95
C LEU A 122 4.21 -3.31 -27.98
N ALA A 123 3.05 -2.69 -27.74
CA ALA A 123 2.43 -1.72 -28.65
C ALA A 123 3.29 -0.44 -28.86
N ALA A 124 4.37 -0.26 -28.10
CA ALA A 124 5.37 0.78 -28.31
C ALA A 124 6.30 0.51 -29.51
N CYS A 125 6.33 -0.71 -30.05
CA CYS A 125 6.86 -0.99 -31.39
C CYS A 125 5.70 -0.84 -32.37
N THR A 126 5.76 0.13 -33.28
CA THR A 126 4.70 0.42 -34.25
C THR A 126 4.33 -0.83 -35.05
N PHE A 127 3.14 -1.38 -34.81
CA PHE A 127 2.47 -2.34 -35.68
C PHE A 127 1.98 -1.63 -36.96
N GLY A 128 2.92 -1.15 -37.77
CA GLY A 128 2.69 -0.67 -39.12
C GLY A 128 2.88 -1.82 -40.11
N SER A 129 1.81 -2.57 -40.36
CA SER A 129 1.67 -3.60 -41.41
C SER A 129 2.45 -4.93 -41.26
N PRO A 130 1.81 -6.09 -41.54
CA PRO A 130 2.41 -7.43 -41.40
C PRO A 130 3.45 -7.79 -42.47
N GLU A 131 3.67 -6.97 -43.51
CA GLU A 131 4.68 -7.21 -44.55
C GLU A 131 6.05 -6.59 -44.25
N LEU A 132 6.14 -5.66 -43.28
CA LEU A 132 7.41 -5.01 -42.90
C LEU A 132 8.10 -5.70 -41.71
N LEU A 133 7.70 -6.94 -41.40
CA LEU A 133 8.22 -7.75 -40.29
C LEU A 133 9.65 -8.27 -40.52
N ALA A 134 10.24 -8.02 -41.69
CA ALA A 134 11.56 -8.54 -42.07
C ALA A 134 12.65 -7.46 -42.21
N LEU A 135 12.34 -6.16 -42.25
CA LEU A 135 13.30 -5.15 -42.75
C LEU A 135 13.66 -3.96 -41.85
N THR A 136 13.17 -3.87 -40.61
CA THR A 136 13.62 -2.79 -39.69
C THR A 136 13.69 -3.28 -38.23
N PRO A 137 14.83 -3.83 -37.79
CA PRO A 137 15.06 -4.28 -36.42
C PRO A 137 15.50 -3.16 -35.45
N ASP A 138 15.28 -1.89 -35.76
CA ASP A 138 15.81 -0.77 -34.97
C ASP A 138 14.77 -0.22 -33.97
N CYS A 139 14.55 -0.97 -32.89
CA CYS A 139 14.20 -0.34 -31.62
C CYS A 139 15.50 -0.08 -30.84
N PRO A 140 15.79 1.15 -30.40
CA PRO A 140 17.02 1.49 -29.68
C PRO A 140 17.14 0.85 -28.29
N PHE A 141 16.12 0.13 -27.84
CA PHE A 141 16.10 -0.63 -26.59
C PHE A 141 15.48 -2.00 -26.84
N ASP A 142 16.18 -3.05 -26.38
CA ASP A 142 15.70 -4.43 -26.44
C ASP A 142 14.42 -4.61 -25.57
N PRO A 143 13.23 -4.79 -26.17
CA PRO A 143 11.95 -4.81 -25.47
C PRO A 143 11.79 -6.04 -24.56
N THR A 144 12.51 -7.12 -24.85
CA THR A 144 12.45 -8.39 -24.12
C THR A 144 12.93 -8.24 -22.67
N ARG A 145 13.93 -7.40 -22.44
CA ARG A 145 14.55 -7.18 -21.12
C ARG A 145 13.73 -6.27 -20.22
N ILE A 146 13.11 -5.24 -20.79
CA ILE A 146 12.27 -4.28 -20.07
C ILE A 146 10.96 -4.95 -19.63
N TYR A 147 10.36 -5.77 -20.50
CA TYR A 147 9.17 -6.55 -20.17
C TYR A 147 9.39 -7.49 -18.97
N SER A 148 10.46 -8.27 -19.00
CA SER A 148 10.80 -9.19 -17.90
C SER A 148 11.02 -8.44 -16.59
N SER A 149 11.72 -7.30 -16.63
CA SER A 149 11.99 -6.48 -15.44
C SER A 149 10.72 -5.89 -14.83
N SER A 150 9.81 -5.35 -15.64
CA SER A 150 8.53 -4.78 -15.16
C SER A 150 7.61 -5.85 -14.58
N LEU A 151 7.53 -7.02 -15.22
CA LEU A 151 6.73 -8.14 -14.73
C LEU A 151 7.30 -8.69 -13.42
N CYS A 152 8.62 -8.77 -13.28
CA CYS A 152 9.27 -9.08 -12.01
C CYS A 152 8.92 -8.07 -10.92
N LEU A 153 8.97 -6.76 -11.22
CA LEU A 153 8.60 -5.71 -10.25
C LEU A 153 7.11 -5.79 -9.86
N TRP A 154 6.20 -6.10 -10.78
CA TRP A 154 4.80 -6.36 -10.46
C TRP A 154 4.62 -7.59 -9.58
N GLY A 155 5.34 -8.68 -9.87
CA GLY A 155 5.33 -9.89 -9.04
C GLY A 155 5.86 -9.62 -7.63
N ILE A 156 6.98 -8.90 -7.50
CA ILE A 156 7.53 -8.50 -6.22
C ILE A 156 6.54 -7.58 -5.48
N SER A 157 5.99 -6.57 -6.16
CA SER A 157 4.97 -5.68 -5.59
C SER A 157 3.74 -6.44 -5.10
N LEU A 158 3.29 -7.47 -5.83
CA LEU A 158 2.17 -8.32 -5.44
C LEU A 158 2.47 -9.04 -4.12
N VAL A 159 3.67 -9.61 -3.98
CA VAL A 159 4.10 -10.27 -2.73
C VAL A 159 4.11 -9.27 -1.57
N PHE A 160 4.62 -8.06 -1.79
CA PHE A 160 4.60 -7.00 -0.78
C PHE A 160 3.17 -6.59 -0.40
N CYS A 161 2.25 -6.37 -1.36
CA CYS A 161 0.86 -6.05 -1.05
C CYS A 161 0.16 -7.16 -0.24
N VAL A 162 0.43 -8.43 -0.55
CA VAL A 162 -0.09 -9.56 0.25
C VAL A 162 0.50 -9.52 1.66
N ALA A 163 1.81 -9.34 1.81
CA ALA A 163 2.43 -9.23 3.13
C ALA A 163 1.86 -8.05 3.94
N GLU A 164 1.70 -6.89 3.32
CA GLU A 164 1.09 -5.69 3.91
C GLU A 164 -0.33 -5.98 4.39
N SER A 165 -1.15 -6.64 3.56
CA SER A 165 -2.51 -7.02 3.94
C SER A 165 -2.53 -7.95 5.16
N VAL A 166 -1.61 -8.92 5.24
CA VAL A 166 -1.51 -9.83 6.40
C VAL A 166 -1.14 -9.06 7.66
N PHE A 167 -0.13 -8.19 7.61
CA PHE A 167 0.26 -7.38 8.77
C PHE A 167 -0.83 -6.37 9.16
N ALA A 168 -1.52 -5.77 8.19
CA ALA A 168 -2.65 -4.87 8.42
C ALA A 168 -3.81 -5.61 9.10
N VAL A 169 -4.15 -6.83 8.67
CA VAL A 169 -5.15 -7.68 9.34
C VAL A 169 -4.73 -8.00 10.77
N ARG A 170 -3.45 -8.34 11.01
CA ARG A 170 -2.94 -8.54 12.38
C ARG A 170 -3.07 -7.26 13.22
N CYS A 171 -2.79 -6.09 12.65
CA CYS A 171 -2.99 -4.80 13.32
C CYS A 171 -4.46 -4.54 13.64
N THR A 172 -5.38 -4.84 12.72
CA THR A 172 -6.83 -4.74 12.96
C THR A 172 -7.28 -5.66 14.09
N GLN A 173 -6.79 -6.91 14.13
CA GLN A 173 -7.05 -7.85 15.24
C GLN A 173 -6.54 -7.29 16.57
N LEU A 174 -5.31 -6.78 16.61
CA LEU A 174 -4.73 -6.16 17.81
C LEU A 174 -5.51 -4.92 18.27
N ALA A 175 -5.90 -4.07 17.32
CA ALA A 175 -6.71 -2.87 17.60
C ALA A 175 -8.12 -3.25 18.10
N HIS A 176 -8.73 -4.29 17.53
CA HIS A 176 -10.02 -4.83 17.99
C HIS A 176 -9.93 -5.31 19.43
N GLN A 177 -8.90 -6.09 19.77
CA GLN A 177 -8.66 -6.54 21.15
C GLN A 177 -8.47 -5.35 22.12
N LEU A 178 -7.78 -4.28 21.69
CA LEU A 178 -7.66 -3.04 22.49
C LEU A 178 -8.98 -2.30 22.69
N LEU A 179 -9.86 -2.33 21.70
CA LEU A 179 -11.19 -1.72 21.73
C LEU A 179 -12.14 -2.52 22.63
N GLU A 180 -12.16 -3.86 22.51
CA GLU A 180 -12.97 -4.76 23.34
C GLU A 180 -12.60 -4.70 24.83
N LEU A 181 -11.31 -4.55 25.14
CA LEU A 181 -10.86 -4.45 26.53
C LEU A 181 -11.26 -3.12 27.20
N ARG A 182 -11.62 -2.07 26.45
CA ARG A 182 -12.07 -0.77 27.00
C ARG A 182 -13.11 -0.09 26.10
N PRO A 183 -14.33 -0.65 25.99
CA PRO A 183 -15.35 -0.06 25.14
C PRO A 183 -15.91 1.25 25.75
N TRP A 184 -15.72 1.50 27.06
CA TRP A 184 -16.32 2.62 27.79
C TRP A 184 -15.43 3.22 28.89
N TRP A 185 -14.38 3.95 28.51
CA TRP A 185 -13.83 5.02 29.38
C TRP A 185 -14.13 6.39 28.77
N GLY A 186 -15.40 6.56 28.37
CA GLY A 186 -16.00 7.85 28.10
C GLY A 186 -16.68 8.38 29.35
N LYS A 187 -15.91 8.94 30.31
CA LYS A 187 -16.30 10.10 31.13
C LYS A 187 -15.11 10.58 31.96
N SER A 188 -14.95 11.90 32.00
CA SER A 188 -14.07 12.68 32.88
C SER A 188 -12.66 13.00 32.38
N SER A 189 -12.58 13.97 31.47
CA SER A 189 -11.48 14.95 31.45
C SER A 189 -12.02 16.33 31.10
N HIS A 190 -13.08 16.75 31.79
CA HIS A 190 -13.37 18.17 32.03
C HIS A 190 -13.30 18.40 33.55
N HIS A 191 -12.08 18.37 34.08
CA HIS A 191 -11.74 19.19 35.25
C HIS A 191 -10.76 20.24 34.76
N MET A 192 -11.34 21.22 34.07
CA MET A 192 -10.73 22.54 33.92
C MET A 192 -10.69 23.14 35.33
N ARG A 193 -9.55 22.96 36.00
CA ARG A 193 -8.91 23.88 36.94
C ARG A 193 -9.81 25.04 37.39
N SER A 194 -10.66 24.82 38.39
CA SER A 194 -11.31 25.90 39.15
C SER A 194 -10.25 26.55 40.03
N LEU A 195 -9.71 27.67 39.58
CA LEU A 195 -8.96 28.59 40.43
C LEU A 195 -9.97 29.31 41.35
N PRO A 196 -9.84 29.27 42.69
CA PRO A 196 -10.65 30.11 43.54
C PRO A 196 -10.25 31.59 43.33
N PRO A 197 -11.20 32.55 43.28
CA PRO A 197 -10.86 33.96 43.41
C PRO A 197 -10.28 34.21 44.81
N PRO A 198 -9.25 35.06 44.96
CA PRO A 198 -8.76 35.44 46.27
C PRO A 198 -9.87 36.14 47.06
N SER A 199 -10.09 35.67 48.28
CA SER A 199 -10.90 36.33 49.30
C SER A 199 -10.08 37.42 49.99
N LEU A 200 -10.72 38.60 50.12
CA LEU A 200 -10.28 39.87 50.73
C LEU A 200 -9.34 40.76 49.89
#